data_AF-E0RZS6-F1
#
_entry.id   AF-E0RZS6-F1
#
_cell.length_a   1.000
_cell.length_b   1.000
_cell.length_c   1.000
_cell.angle_alpha   90.00
_cell.angle_beta   90.00
_cell.angle_gamma   90.00
#
_symmetry.space_group_name_H-M   'P 1'
#
loop_
_entity.id
_entity.type
_entity.pdbx_description
1 polymer ?
#
loop_
_entity_poly.entity_id
_entity_poly.type
_entity_poly.pdbx_seq_one_letter_code
_entity_poly.pdbx_strand_id
1 'polypeptide(L)'
;MSAKDFEEQYNKEFRDKDMTTEEEKDFKIDEMQKTNKGRVFEQAAGGRVVLCGANAYEQKYYFNPVFKQIPESIKKELNIISVLFTQEAGGIFTIVFEEDGTISMETNADEEDITYDEITAGLLVSEVRRKRQDLFEALGLYYRIYVLHENPADILEE
;
A
#
# COMPACT_ATOMS: atom_id res chain seq x y z
N MET A 1 8.82 -44.03 -2.89
CA MET A 1 8.57 -43.12 -1.76
C MET A 1 7.11 -42.71 -1.81
N SER A 2 6.40 -42.87 -0.70
CA SER A 2 4.98 -42.49 -0.58
C SER A 2 4.84 -40.99 -0.32
N ALA A 3 3.66 -40.41 -0.56
CA ALA A 3 3.39 -38.98 -0.28
C ALA A 3 3.65 -38.59 1.18
N LYS A 4 3.50 -39.54 2.12
CA LYS A 4 3.82 -39.34 3.53
C LYS A 4 5.33 -39.25 3.78
N ASP A 5 6.12 -40.01 3.01
CA ASP A 5 7.59 -39.99 3.11
C ASP A 5 8.15 -38.65 2.61
N PHE A 6 7.49 -38.01 1.64
CA PHE A 6 7.86 -36.70 1.11
C PHE A 6 7.51 -35.56 2.08
N GLU A 7 6.32 -35.57 2.69
CA GLU A 7 5.91 -34.58 3.71
C GLU A 7 6.75 -34.67 5.00
N GLU A 8 7.15 -35.88 5.41
CA GLU A 8 8.04 -36.05 6.57
C GLU A 8 9.45 -35.53 6.29
N GLN A 9 9.97 -35.74 5.07
CA GLN A 9 11.28 -35.24 4.67
C GLN A 9 11.28 -33.71 4.51
N TYR A 10 10.18 -33.15 3.97
CA TYR A 10 9.96 -31.71 3.86
C TYR A 10 9.84 -31.01 5.23
N ASN A 11 9.05 -31.54 6.16
CA ASN A 11 8.96 -30.94 7.51
C ASN A 11 10.27 -31.04 8.31
N LYS A 12 11.09 -32.07 8.05
CA LYS A 12 12.36 -32.31 8.75
C LYS A 12 13.51 -31.44 8.23
N GLU A 13 13.51 -31.08 6.95
CA GLU A 13 14.52 -30.19 6.37
C GLU A 13 14.18 -28.69 6.50
N PHE A 14 12.88 -28.32 6.53
CA PHE A 14 12.46 -26.93 6.32
C PHE A 14 11.72 -26.27 7.49
N ARG A 15 11.43 -26.97 8.61
CA ARG A 15 10.61 -26.41 9.71
C ARG A 15 11.34 -25.96 10.98
N ASP A 16 12.62 -26.29 11.17
CA ASP A 16 13.37 -25.95 12.40
C ASP A 16 14.67 -25.13 12.19
N LYS A 17 14.93 -24.62 10.99
CA LYS A 17 15.93 -23.57 10.77
C LYS A 17 15.40 -22.57 9.77
N ASP A 18 15.09 -21.38 10.28
CA ASP A 18 14.67 -20.17 9.57
C ASP A 18 15.24 -20.10 8.15
N MET A 19 14.43 -20.43 7.15
CA MET A 19 14.87 -20.46 5.76
C MET A 19 14.07 -19.49 4.88
N THR A 20 14.84 -18.55 4.38
CA THR A 20 14.60 -17.52 3.38
C THR A 20 14.67 -18.06 1.93
N THR A 21 13.94 -17.39 1.02
CA THR A 21 14.25 -17.00 -0.40
C THR A 21 14.16 -17.97 -1.61
N GLU A 22 13.37 -17.50 -2.62
CA GLU A 22 13.52 -17.49 -4.11
C GLU A 22 13.52 -18.86 -4.87
N GLU A 23 12.82 -19.13 -5.99
CA GLU A 23 12.59 -18.34 -7.22
C GLU A 23 11.30 -18.76 -7.99
N GLU A 24 10.34 -17.85 -8.16
CA GLU A 24 9.65 -17.65 -9.44
C GLU A 24 9.94 -16.18 -9.79
N LYS A 25 10.70 -15.96 -10.87
CA LYS A 25 11.31 -14.66 -11.26
C LYS A 25 10.42 -13.44 -10.98
N ASP A 26 10.61 -12.85 -9.81
CA ASP A 26 9.86 -11.68 -9.35
C ASP A 26 10.73 -10.43 -9.60
N PHE A 27 10.16 -9.40 -10.22
CA PHE A 27 10.81 -8.10 -10.39
C PHE A 27 11.38 -7.64 -9.02
N LYS A 28 12.70 -7.43 -8.90
CA LYS A 28 13.29 -6.91 -7.66
C LYS A 28 12.96 -5.43 -7.52
N ILE A 29 11.96 -5.14 -6.69
CA ILE A 29 11.51 -3.81 -6.24
C ILE A 29 11.93 -3.58 -4.77
N ASP A 30 13.07 -4.15 -4.36
CA ASP A 30 13.75 -3.80 -3.10
C ASP A 30 14.87 -2.82 -3.49
N GLU A 31 15.02 -1.64 -2.91
CA GLU A 31 15.01 -1.35 -1.48
C GLU A 31 14.39 0.04 -1.18
N MET A 32 13.25 0.09 -0.50
CA MET A 32 12.84 1.25 0.29
C MET A 32 12.54 0.77 1.71
N GLN A 33 13.32 1.23 2.68
CA GLN A 33 13.34 0.65 4.02
C GLN A 33 11.98 0.81 4.71
N LYS A 34 11.41 -0.29 5.21
CA LYS A 34 10.21 -0.30 6.06
C LYS A 34 10.61 0.22 7.45
N THR A 35 10.29 1.48 7.78
CA THR A 35 10.74 2.11 9.04
C THR A 35 9.63 2.38 10.04
N ASN A 36 10.05 2.67 11.28
CA ASN A 36 9.22 2.88 12.45
C ASN A 36 8.44 4.20 12.42
N LYS A 37 7.11 4.04 12.48
CA LYS A 37 6.03 5.00 12.79
C LYS A 37 5.67 5.94 11.64
N GLY A 38 4.50 5.69 11.05
CA GLY A 38 3.87 6.49 10.00
C GLY A 38 3.54 7.95 10.36
N ARG A 39 4.23 8.58 11.32
CA ARG A 39 4.03 9.97 11.75
C ARG A 39 4.18 10.98 10.62
N VAL A 40 5.15 10.79 9.72
CA VAL A 40 5.32 11.65 8.54
C VAL A 40 4.09 11.59 7.65
N PHE A 41 3.57 10.39 7.44
CA PHE A 41 2.37 10.15 6.63
C PHE A 41 1.08 10.60 7.33
N GLU A 42 0.97 10.43 8.66
CA GLU A 42 -0.16 10.89 9.47
C GLU A 42 -0.25 12.42 9.49
N GLN A 43 0.88 13.12 9.53
CA GLN A 43 0.92 14.58 9.44
C GLN A 43 0.45 15.07 8.07
N ALA A 44 0.88 14.42 6.99
CA ALA A 44 0.42 14.73 5.62
C ALA A 44 -1.08 14.47 5.43
N ALA A 45 -1.64 13.48 6.14
CA ALA A 45 -3.05 13.11 6.03
C ALA A 45 -4.02 14.08 6.73
N GLY A 46 -3.55 15.05 7.52
CA GLY A 46 -4.42 16.07 8.11
C GLY A 46 -5.50 15.53 9.05
N GLY A 47 -5.26 14.39 9.71
CA GLY A 47 -6.21 13.71 10.59
C GLY A 47 -7.00 12.56 9.94
N ARG A 48 -6.88 12.39 8.61
CA ARG A 48 -7.46 11.25 7.88
C ARG A 48 -6.67 9.97 8.12
N VAL A 49 -7.28 8.82 7.85
CA VAL A 49 -6.64 7.52 8.10
C VAL A 49 -5.75 7.13 6.92
N VAL A 50 -4.43 7.12 7.14
CA VAL A 50 -3.47 6.68 6.12
C VAL A 50 -3.59 5.18 5.86
N LEU A 51 -3.79 4.78 4.61
CA LEU A 51 -3.67 3.39 4.16
C LEU A 51 -2.22 3.03 3.88
N CYS A 52 -1.57 3.78 3.00
CA CYS A 52 -0.16 3.63 2.67
C CYS A 52 0.42 4.93 2.11
N GLY A 53 1.74 4.99 2.00
CA GLY A 53 2.43 6.11 1.36
C GLY A 53 3.88 5.81 1.04
N ALA A 54 4.44 6.60 0.15
CA ALA A 54 5.86 6.59 -0.19
C ALA A 54 6.45 7.99 -0.03
N ASN A 55 7.73 8.05 0.33
CA ASN A 55 8.49 9.27 0.50
C ASN A 55 9.74 9.18 -0.37
N ALA A 56 9.85 10.05 -1.39
CA ALA A 56 10.98 10.10 -2.31
C ALA A 56 12.28 10.52 -1.60
N TYR A 57 12.19 11.48 -0.66
CA TYR A 57 13.35 12.04 0.05
C TYR A 57 14.02 11.02 0.97
N GLU A 58 13.21 10.26 1.71
CA GLU A 58 13.71 9.27 2.64
C GLU A 58 13.87 7.88 2.01
N GLN A 59 13.37 7.70 0.79
CA GLN A 59 13.30 6.40 0.11
C GLN A 59 12.62 5.34 0.98
N LYS A 60 11.42 5.67 1.50
CA LYS A 60 10.65 4.79 2.38
C LYS A 60 9.23 4.57 1.89
N TYR A 61 8.76 3.36 2.09
CA TYR A 61 7.36 2.99 1.93
C TYR A 61 6.76 2.62 3.29
N TYR A 62 5.53 3.08 3.52
CA TYR A 62 4.73 2.75 4.68
C TYR A 62 3.40 2.13 4.25
N PHE A 63 3.02 1.06 4.93
CA PHE A 63 1.69 0.49 4.88
C PHE A 63 1.14 0.41 6.30
N ASN A 64 -0.09 0.85 6.51
CA ASN A 64 -0.68 0.92 7.84
C ASN A 64 -1.01 -0.50 8.37
N PRO A 65 -0.39 -0.93 9.49
CA PRO A 65 -0.59 -2.28 10.04
C PRO A 65 -2.03 -2.58 10.48
N VAL A 66 -2.88 -1.57 10.69
CA VAL A 66 -4.31 -1.76 10.97
C VAL A 66 -4.98 -2.55 9.84
N PHE A 67 -4.53 -2.35 8.59
CA PHE A 67 -5.08 -2.99 7.40
C PHE A 67 -4.35 -4.28 7.00
N LYS A 68 -3.69 -4.95 7.96
CA LYS A 68 -2.94 -6.19 7.71
C LYS A 68 -3.77 -7.32 7.08
N GLN A 69 -5.10 -7.28 7.21
CA GLN A 69 -6.03 -8.27 6.64
C GLN A 69 -6.25 -8.10 5.13
N ILE A 70 -5.84 -6.98 4.53
CA ILE A 70 -5.87 -6.80 3.09
C ILE A 70 -4.98 -7.87 2.43
N PRO A 71 -5.41 -8.51 1.32
CA PRO A 71 -4.61 -9.48 0.58
C PRO A 71 -3.23 -8.95 0.15
N GLU A 72 -2.22 -9.81 0.17
CA GLU A 72 -0.85 -9.44 -0.21
C GLU A 72 -0.72 -8.94 -1.65
N SER A 73 -1.54 -9.44 -2.58
CA SER A 73 -1.58 -8.95 -3.96
C SER A 73 -1.94 -7.47 -4.04
N ILE A 74 -2.93 -7.04 -3.25
CA ILE A 74 -3.35 -5.64 -3.16
C ILE A 74 -2.28 -4.80 -2.47
N LYS A 75 -1.66 -5.30 -1.40
CA LYS A 75 -0.53 -4.60 -0.75
C LYS A 75 0.64 -4.38 -1.70
N LYS A 76 1.00 -5.39 -2.50
CA LYS A 76 2.05 -5.30 -3.53
C LYS A 76 1.68 -4.27 -4.59
N GLU A 77 0.43 -4.26 -5.04
CA GLU A 77 -0.06 -3.27 -6.00
C GLU A 77 -0.01 -1.83 -5.46
N LEU A 78 -0.48 -1.60 -4.22
CA LEU A 78 -0.42 -0.30 -3.54
C LEU A 78 1.02 0.18 -3.34
N ASN A 79 1.93 -0.73 -3.01
CA ASN A 79 3.36 -0.43 -2.91
C ASN A 79 3.94 0.01 -4.25
N ILE A 80 3.70 -0.77 -5.31
CA ILE A 80 4.15 -0.45 -6.67
C ILE A 80 3.63 0.93 -7.09
N ILE A 81 2.34 1.21 -6.91
CA ILE A 81 1.75 2.51 -7.23
C ILE A 81 2.46 3.64 -6.49
N SER A 82 2.63 3.50 -5.17
CA SER A 82 3.20 4.57 -4.33
C SER A 82 4.66 4.84 -4.67
N VAL A 83 5.44 3.78 -4.89
CA VAL A 83 6.86 3.89 -5.25
C VAL A 83 7.02 4.48 -6.64
N LEU A 84 6.30 3.98 -7.65
CA LEU A 84 6.37 4.53 -9.00
C LEU A 84 5.95 6.00 -9.04
N PHE A 85 4.91 6.37 -8.27
CA PHE A 85 4.48 7.76 -8.17
C PHE A 85 5.63 8.66 -7.70
N THR A 86 6.26 8.33 -6.58
CA THR A 86 7.33 9.15 -5.99
C THR A 86 8.64 9.11 -6.77
N GLN A 87 8.87 8.07 -7.58
CA GLN A 87 9.98 8.02 -8.52
C GLN A 87 9.81 8.98 -9.69
N GLU A 88 8.59 9.13 -10.20
CA GLU A 88 8.29 9.97 -11.36
C GLU A 88 8.06 11.43 -10.97
N ALA A 89 7.32 11.69 -9.88
CA ALA A 89 6.92 13.03 -9.46
C ALA A 89 7.75 13.62 -8.31
N GLY A 90 8.55 12.82 -7.60
CA GLY A 90 9.20 13.24 -6.34
C GLY A 90 8.21 13.35 -5.17
N GLY A 91 8.60 14.08 -4.13
CA GLY A 91 7.73 14.38 -3.00
C GLY A 91 7.32 13.18 -2.13
N ILE A 92 6.25 13.39 -1.37
CA ILE A 92 5.57 12.41 -0.53
C ILE A 92 4.20 12.14 -1.16
N PHE A 93 3.90 10.87 -1.37
CA PHE A 93 2.61 10.42 -1.86
C PHE A 93 1.92 9.58 -0.80
N THR A 94 0.65 9.86 -0.53
CA THR A 94 -0.16 9.15 0.46
C THR A 94 -1.53 8.79 -0.10
N ILE A 95 -1.96 7.57 0.21
CA ILE A 95 -3.32 7.10 -0.03
C ILE A 95 -4.02 7.06 1.33
N VAL A 96 -5.13 7.78 1.45
CA VAL A 96 -5.86 7.98 2.70
C VAL A 96 -7.32 7.59 2.53
N PHE A 97 -7.93 7.11 3.62
CA PHE A 97 -9.37 6.98 3.73
C PHE A 97 -9.97 8.28 4.27
N GLU A 98 -11.02 8.74 3.60
CA GLU A 98 -11.86 9.85 4.03
C GLU A 98 -12.90 9.38 5.06
N GLU A 99 -13.57 10.34 5.73
CA GLU A 99 -14.57 10.04 6.76
C GLU A 99 -15.78 9.28 6.21
N ASP A 100 -16.12 9.46 4.92
CA ASP A 100 -17.18 8.74 4.21
C ASP A 100 -16.73 7.37 3.68
N GLY A 101 -15.48 6.99 3.94
CA GLY A 101 -14.87 5.75 3.49
C GLY A 101 -14.43 5.73 2.02
N THR A 102 -14.51 6.86 1.31
CA THR A 102 -13.85 7.00 0.02
C THR A 102 -12.33 7.10 0.17
N ILE A 103 -11.60 6.96 -0.94
CA ILE A 103 -10.14 7.06 -0.97
C ILE A 103 -9.73 8.34 -1.68
N SER A 104 -8.82 9.05 -1.03
CA SER A 104 -8.11 10.19 -1.60
C SER A 104 -6.63 9.89 -1.76
N MET A 105 -6.03 10.53 -2.75
CA MET A 105 -4.60 10.51 -3.01
C MET A 105 -4.05 11.91 -2.80
N GLU A 106 -3.09 12.03 -1.91
CA GLU A 106 -2.52 13.29 -1.46
C GLU A 106 -1.03 13.32 -1.81
N THR A 107 -0.58 14.47 -2.28
CA THR A 107 0.83 14.74 -2.54
C THR A 107 1.30 15.89 -1.66
N ASN A 108 2.51 15.78 -1.15
CA ASN A 108 3.12 16.80 -0.31
C ASN A 108 4.60 16.92 -0.66
N ALA A 109 5.12 18.14 -0.70
CA ALA A 109 6.51 18.43 -0.98
C ALA A 109 6.94 19.63 -0.14
N ASP A 110 8.24 19.76 0.10
CA ASP A 110 8.78 20.96 0.72
C ASP A 110 8.59 22.17 -0.23
N GLU A 111 8.33 23.36 0.30
CA GLU A 111 8.11 24.57 -0.52
C GLU A 111 9.35 24.92 -1.36
N GLU A 112 10.53 24.54 -0.88
CA GLU A 112 11.81 24.77 -1.56
C GLU A 112 12.24 23.56 -2.44
N ASP A 113 11.38 22.55 -2.60
CA ASP A 113 11.73 21.33 -3.35
C ASP A 113 11.71 21.53 -4.86
N ILE A 114 12.89 21.68 -5.45
CA ILE A 114 13.10 21.75 -6.90
C ILE A 114 12.98 20.38 -7.61
N THR A 115 12.95 19.28 -6.87
CA THR A 115 12.86 17.92 -7.41
C THR A 115 11.43 17.41 -7.55
N TYR A 116 10.47 18.07 -6.91
CA TYR A 116 9.05 17.76 -7.06
C TYR A 116 8.47 18.37 -8.34
N ASP A 117 7.79 17.54 -9.12
CA ASP A 117 7.06 17.96 -10.31
C ASP A 117 5.55 17.91 -10.05
N GLU A 118 4.98 19.07 -9.71
CA GLU A 118 3.56 19.24 -9.44
C GLU A 118 2.66 18.85 -10.63
N ILE A 119 3.11 19.11 -11.87
CA ILE A 119 2.34 18.81 -13.07
C ILE A 119 2.27 17.29 -13.25
N THR A 120 3.42 16.62 -13.17
CA THR A 120 3.49 15.15 -13.25
C THR A 120 2.70 14.50 -12.11
N ALA A 121 2.80 15.03 -10.88
CA ALA A 121 2.02 14.56 -9.74
C ALA A 121 0.51 14.59 -10.02
N GLY A 122 -0.04 15.72 -10.48
CA GLY A 122 -1.48 15.85 -10.77
C GLY A 122 -1.96 14.92 -11.90
N LEU A 123 -1.12 14.71 -12.92
CA LEU A 123 -1.41 13.76 -14.00
C LEU A 123 -1.43 12.32 -13.50
N LEU A 124 -0.44 11.92 -12.71
CA LEU A 124 -0.34 10.57 -12.15
C LEU A 124 -1.49 10.26 -11.18
N VAL A 125 -1.90 11.22 -10.34
CA VAL A 125 -3.08 11.05 -9.46
C VAL A 125 -4.32 10.73 -10.30
N SER A 126 -4.54 11.51 -11.36
CA SER A 126 -5.67 11.31 -12.27
C SER A 126 -5.62 9.95 -12.99
N GLU A 127 -4.42 9.55 -13.42
CA GLU A 127 -4.21 8.27 -14.10
C GLU A 127 -4.42 7.08 -13.17
N VAL A 128 -3.84 7.11 -11.98
CA VAL A 128 -3.99 6.06 -10.96
C VAL A 128 -5.45 5.92 -10.56
N ARG A 129 -6.15 7.04 -10.34
CA ARG A 129 -7.58 7.03 -10.01
C ARG A 129 -8.41 6.36 -11.10
N ARG A 130 -8.14 6.69 -12.37
CA ARG A 130 -8.86 6.13 -13.52
C ARG A 130 -8.55 4.64 -13.75
N LYS A 131 -7.29 4.24 -13.62
CA LYS A 131 -6.85 2.87 -13.93
C LYS A 131 -7.18 1.88 -12.81
N ARG A 132 -7.24 2.34 -11.56
CA ARG A 132 -7.41 1.50 -10.36
C ARG A 132 -8.69 1.84 -9.61
N GLN A 133 -9.69 2.35 -10.31
CA GLN A 133 -10.99 2.70 -9.74
C GLN A 133 -11.60 1.52 -8.97
N ASP A 134 -11.73 0.35 -9.60
CA ASP A 134 -12.30 -0.85 -8.97
C ASP A 134 -11.54 -1.27 -7.70
N LEU A 135 -10.22 -1.12 -7.69
CA LEU A 135 -9.38 -1.42 -6.53
C LEU A 135 -9.72 -0.47 -5.37
N PHE A 136 -9.79 0.83 -5.64
CA PHE A 136 -10.06 1.83 -4.62
C PHE A 136 -11.50 1.77 -4.12
N GLU A 137 -12.47 1.45 -4.98
CA GLU A 137 -13.85 1.20 -4.58
C GLU A 137 -13.94 -0.02 -3.65
N ALA A 138 -13.26 -1.12 -3.98
CA ALA A 138 -13.22 -2.31 -3.12
C ALA A 138 -12.56 -2.03 -1.76
N LEU A 139 -11.49 -1.24 -1.74
CA LEU A 139 -10.82 -0.81 -0.52
C LEU A 139 -11.67 0.14 0.32
N GLY A 140 -12.41 1.06 -0.32
CA GLY A 140 -13.35 1.95 0.36
C GLY A 140 -14.50 1.19 1.01
N LEU A 141 -15.08 0.22 0.29
CA LEU A 141 -16.09 -0.69 0.85
C LEU A 141 -15.54 -1.49 2.04
N TYR A 142 -14.32 -2.00 1.92
CA TYR A 142 -13.64 -2.67 3.02
C TYR A 142 -13.52 -1.76 4.25
N TYR A 143 -13.14 -0.50 4.06
CA TYR A 143 -13.02 0.45 5.16
C TYR A 143 -14.38 0.74 5.82
N ARG A 144 -15.43 1.00 5.03
CA ARG A 144 -16.80 1.23 5.53
C ARG A 144 -17.30 0.06 6.38
N ILE A 145 -17.14 -1.17 5.92
CA ILE A 145 -17.64 -2.35 6.64
C ILE A 145 -16.79 -2.67 7.88
N TYR A 146 -15.46 -2.75 7.72
CA TYR A 146 -14.60 -3.31 8.75
C TYR A 146 -14.08 -2.28 9.75
N VAL A 147 -14.06 -0.98 9.39
CA VAL A 147 -13.58 0.10 10.26
C VAL A 147 -14.71 1.00 10.72
N LEU A 148 -15.60 1.43 9.82
CA LEU A 148 -16.74 2.27 10.19
C LEU A 148 -17.93 1.46 10.74
N HIS A 149 -17.88 0.13 10.65
CA HIS A 149 -18.93 -0.79 11.10
C HIS A 149 -20.29 -0.55 10.44
N GLU A 150 -20.29 -0.08 9.20
CA GLU A 150 -21.50 0.05 8.41
C GLU A 150 -22.07 -1.33 8.05
N ASN A 151 -23.40 -1.41 7.98
CA ASN A 151 -24.09 -2.63 7.62
C ASN A 151 -24.00 -2.84 6.09
N PRO A 152 -23.46 -3.97 5.60
CA PRO A 152 -23.37 -4.23 4.16
C PRO A 152 -24.71 -4.16 3.42
N ALA A 153 -25.82 -4.46 4.09
CA ALA A 153 -27.15 -4.37 3.49
C ALA A 153 -27.51 -2.93 3.11
N ASP A 154 -27.16 -1.96 3.97
CA ASP A 154 -27.52 -0.55 3.79
C ASP A 154 -26.69 0.09 2.66
N ILE A 155 -25.48 -0.41 2.40
CA ILE A 155 -24.57 0.09 1.35
C ILE A 155 -25.01 -0.36 -0.06
N LEU A 156 -25.62 -1.54 -0.16
CA LEU A 156 -26.04 -2.12 -1.45
C LEU A 156 -27.35 -1.54 -1.99
N GLU A 157 -28.05 -0.75 -1.17
CA GLU A 157 -29.30 -0.07 -1.55
C GLU A 157 -29.06 1.34 -2.14
N GLU A 158 -27.82 1.85 -2.11
CA GLU A 158 -27.37 3.10 -2.77
C GLU A 158 -26.93 2.88 -4.22
#